data_AF-A0A9D7HHL2-F1
#
_entry.id   AF-A0A9D7HHL2-F1
#
_cell.length_a   1.000
_cell.length_b   1.000
_cell.length_c   1.000
_cell.angle_alpha   90.00
_cell.angle_beta   90.00
_cell.angle_gamma   90.00
#
_symmetry.space_group_name_H-M   'P 1'
#
loop_
_entity.id
_entity.type
_entity.pdbx_description
1 polymer ?
#
loop_
_entity_poly.entity_id
_entity_poly.type
_entity_poly.pdbx_seq_one_letter_code
_entity_poly.pdbx_strand_id
1 'polypeptide(L)'
;MPRHLLSFLVASSIGSQAAAATFTIAHFGTPPDAQVAIQHAADIWGSILVSDVPIKVSVSWTALGSAALGVTFPNGRKDFLNAPEPATWYATALANSIAGEELNPGEDDINVYLNSGTNWYLGLDGNTPAGQYDLVSIALHELGHGLGFVGLAKKVGNEGSLGLLLASDFAPLITTFPGLVRTRCPASSIVSLPIPLAVS
;
A
#
# COMPACT_ATOMS: atom_id res chain seq x y z
N MET A 1 12.41 -54.35 -37.10
CA MET A 1 11.44 -53.62 -36.25
C MET A 1 11.98 -52.20 -36.03
N PRO A 2 11.43 -51.15 -36.64
CA PRO A 2 11.91 -49.79 -36.41
C PRO A 2 11.26 -49.23 -35.15
N ARG A 3 12.07 -48.77 -34.18
CA ARG A 3 11.59 -48.00 -33.02
C ARG A 3 11.63 -46.52 -33.38
N HIS A 4 10.46 -45.90 -33.44
CA HIS A 4 10.30 -44.46 -33.56
C HIS A 4 10.82 -43.78 -32.28
N LEU A 5 11.79 -42.87 -32.42
CA LEU A 5 12.21 -41.95 -31.37
C LEU A 5 11.34 -40.69 -31.49
N LEU A 6 10.36 -40.52 -30.61
CA LEU A 6 9.64 -39.25 -30.47
C LEU A 6 10.49 -38.31 -29.61
N SER A 7 11.01 -37.24 -30.22
CA SER A 7 11.52 -36.08 -29.49
C SER A 7 10.37 -35.35 -28.81
N PHE A 8 10.33 -35.36 -27.47
CA PHE A 8 9.58 -34.38 -26.71
C PHE A 8 10.44 -33.13 -26.53
N LEU A 9 10.16 -32.10 -27.32
CA LEU A 9 10.62 -30.75 -27.05
C LEU A 9 9.59 -30.12 -26.09
N VAL A 10 9.90 -30.12 -24.80
CA VAL A 10 9.17 -29.25 -23.85
C VAL A 10 9.76 -27.87 -24.01
N ALA A 11 9.09 -27.03 -24.81
CA ALA A 11 9.36 -25.61 -24.80
C ALA A 11 8.81 -25.04 -23.48
N SER A 12 9.66 -24.88 -22.47
CA SER A 12 9.34 -24.03 -21.33
C SER A 12 9.30 -22.60 -21.83
N SER A 13 8.11 -22.12 -22.19
CA SER A 13 7.88 -20.69 -22.34
C SER A 13 7.95 -20.07 -20.94
N ILE A 14 9.12 -19.54 -20.57
CA ILE A 14 9.20 -18.54 -19.51
C ILE A 14 8.58 -17.28 -20.11
N GLY A 15 7.25 -17.20 -20.08
CA GLY A 15 6.54 -15.97 -20.42
C GLY A 15 6.90 -14.95 -19.35
N SER A 16 7.53 -13.85 -19.75
CA SER A 16 7.55 -12.65 -18.90
C SER A 16 6.09 -12.30 -18.64
N GLN A 17 5.61 -12.44 -17.40
CA GLN A 17 4.27 -12.00 -17.04
C GLN A 17 4.23 -10.49 -17.30
N ALA A 18 3.33 -10.04 -18.16
CA ALA A 18 3.17 -8.60 -18.40
C ALA A 18 2.75 -7.93 -17.09
N ALA A 19 3.32 -6.77 -16.77
CA ALA A 19 2.88 -5.97 -15.64
C ALA A 19 1.39 -5.64 -15.80
N ALA A 20 0.58 -6.17 -14.88
CA ALA A 20 -0.87 -6.04 -14.86
C ALA A 20 -1.42 -6.50 -13.51
N ALA A 21 -1.07 -5.81 -12.43
CA ALA A 21 -1.82 -5.95 -11.18
C ALA A 21 -3.17 -5.23 -11.32
N THR A 22 -4.22 -5.81 -10.75
CA THR A 22 -5.55 -5.18 -10.72
C THR A 22 -5.85 -4.65 -9.33
N PHE A 23 -6.44 -3.46 -9.25
CA PHE A 23 -6.87 -2.85 -8.00
C PHE A 23 -8.40 -2.90 -7.91
N THR A 24 -8.92 -3.34 -6.76
CA THR A 24 -10.34 -3.26 -6.43
C THR A 24 -10.52 -2.24 -5.32
N ILE A 25 -11.14 -1.10 -5.63
CA ILE A 25 -11.24 0.03 -4.70
C ILE A 25 -12.67 0.17 -4.17
N ALA A 26 -12.82 0.08 -2.85
CA ALA A 26 -14.04 0.39 -2.14
C ALA A 26 -13.98 1.84 -1.63
N HIS A 27 -14.93 2.68 -2.04
CA HIS A 27 -14.98 4.09 -1.67
C HIS A 27 -16.01 4.37 -0.57
N PHE A 28 -15.62 5.14 0.44
CA PHE A 28 -16.46 5.53 1.56
C PHE A 28 -16.50 7.07 1.65
N GLY A 29 -17.61 7.65 1.19
CA GLY A 29 -17.81 9.11 1.17
C GLY A 29 -17.01 9.87 0.12
N THR A 30 -16.27 9.18 -0.75
CA THR A 30 -15.44 9.79 -1.81
C THR A 30 -16.31 10.37 -2.94
N PRO A 31 -16.16 11.66 -3.31
CA PRO A 31 -16.82 12.25 -4.47
C PRO A 31 -16.51 11.52 -5.79
N PRO A 32 -17.46 11.42 -6.75
CA PRO A 32 -17.24 10.63 -7.98
C PRO A 32 -16.04 11.04 -8.83
N ASP A 33 -15.75 12.34 -8.93
CA ASP A 33 -14.57 12.88 -9.62
C ASP A 33 -13.27 12.50 -8.90
N ALA A 34 -13.25 12.54 -7.57
CA ALA A 34 -12.13 12.05 -6.78
C ALA A 34 -11.92 10.53 -6.96
N GLN A 35 -12.98 9.73 -7.08
CA GLN A 35 -12.86 8.28 -7.35
C GLN A 35 -12.12 8.02 -8.67
N VAL A 36 -12.41 8.81 -9.71
CA VAL A 36 -11.71 8.70 -11.01
C VAL A 36 -10.22 9.01 -10.86
N ALA A 37 -9.85 10.06 -10.13
CA ALA A 37 -8.46 10.39 -9.87
C ALA A 37 -7.72 9.31 -9.05
N ILE A 38 -8.39 8.74 -8.05
CA ILE A 38 -7.83 7.64 -7.24
C ILE A 38 -7.66 6.37 -8.07
N GLN A 39 -8.64 6.03 -8.91
CA GLN A 39 -8.54 4.89 -9.83
C GLN A 39 -7.41 5.11 -10.83
N HIS A 40 -7.23 6.33 -11.34
CA HIS A 40 -6.12 6.65 -12.23
C HIS A 40 -4.75 6.41 -11.57
N ALA A 41 -4.60 6.80 -10.30
CA ALA A 41 -3.39 6.50 -9.53
C ALA A 41 -3.17 4.99 -9.34
N ALA A 42 -4.25 4.22 -9.11
CA ALA A 42 -4.19 2.77 -9.01
C ALA A 42 -3.83 2.11 -10.35
N ASP A 43 -4.33 2.62 -11.48
CA ASP A 43 -4.02 2.12 -12.82
C ASP A 43 -2.53 2.33 -13.16
N ILE A 44 -1.94 3.45 -12.72
CA ILE A 44 -0.49 3.69 -12.84
C ILE A 44 0.28 2.59 -12.12
N TRP A 45 -0.05 2.30 -10.85
CA TRP A 45 0.57 1.19 -10.11
C TRP A 45 0.31 -0.16 -10.79
N GLY A 46 -0.92 -0.41 -11.23
CA GLY A 46 -1.32 -1.64 -11.92
C GLY A 46 -0.51 -1.91 -13.18
N SER A 47 -0.08 -0.86 -13.89
CA SER A 47 0.78 -0.96 -15.08
C SER A 47 2.25 -1.28 -14.78
N ILE A 48 2.66 -1.18 -13.53
CA ILE A 48 4.05 -1.40 -13.08
C ILE A 48 4.18 -2.75 -12.36
N LEU A 49 3.17 -3.10 -11.57
CA LEU A 49 3.19 -4.27 -10.71
C LEU A 49 2.76 -5.54 -11.45
N VAL A 50 3.22 -6.67 -10.94
CA VAL A 50 2.91 -8.01 -11.43
C VAL A 50 2.25 -8.79 -10.29
N SER A 51 0.96 -9.10 -10.42
CA SER A 51 0.23 -9.90 -9.44
C SER A 51 -0.98 -10.55 -10.09
N ASP A 52 -1.11 -11.87 -9.91
CA ASP A 52 -2.31 -12.62 -10.32
C ASP A 52 -3.46 -12.49 -9.30
N VAL A 53 -3.18 -11.93 -8.11
CA VAL A 53 -4.19 -11.67 -7.07
C VAL A 53 -4.55 -10.17 -7.08
N PRO A 54 -5.85 -9.81 -7.17
CA PRO A 54 -6.29 -8.42 -7.09
C PRO A 54 -5.91 -7.77 -5.75
N ILE A 55 -5.48 -6.51 -5.80
CA ILE A 55 -5.14 -5.70 -4.62
C ILE A 55 -6.39 -4.99 -4.14
N LYS A 56 -6.86 -5.30 -2.93
CA LYS A 56 -8.06 -4.71 -2.33
C LYS A 56 -7.71 -3.44 -1.55
N VAL A 57 -8.34 -2.34 -1.89
CA VAL A 57 -8.11 -1.04 -1.26
C VAL A 57 -9.41 -0.47 -0.74
N SER A 58 -9.45 -0.08 0.52
CA SER A 58 -10.52 0.79 1.04
C SER A 58 -10.05 2.24 1.03
N VAL A 59 -10.87 3.15 0.52
CA VAL A 59 -10.58 4.59 0.54
C VAL A 59 -11.68 5.32 1.30
N SER A 60 -11.30 5.95 2.41
CA SER A 60 -12.20 6.76 3.24
C SER A 60 -11.93 8.24 3.02
N TRP A 61 -12.95 8.98 2.57
CA TRP A 61 -12.90 10.42 2.40
C TRP A 61 -13.41 11.11 3.67
N THR A 62 -12.48 11.51 4.54
CA THR A 62 -12.82 11.93 5.91
C THR A 62 -12.02 13.15 6.34
N ALA A 63 -12.53 13.91 7.30
CA ALA A 63 -11.82 15.10 7.78
C ALA A 63 -10.62 14.67 8.65
N LEU A 64 -9.41 14.99 8.21
CA LEU A 64 -8.16 14.70 8.93
C LEU A 64 -7.56 15.93 9.64
N GLY A 65 -8.30 17.05 9.67
CA GLY A 65 -7.80 18.32 10.18
C GLY A 65 -6.69 18.91 9.29
N SER A 66 -5.79 19.70 9.87
CA SER A 66 -4.69 20.32 9.12
C SER A 66 -3.40 19.49 9.12
N ALA A 67 -3.43 18.28 9.68
CA ALA A 67 -2.23 17.52 10.02
C ALA A 67 -1.73 16.59 8.90
N ALA A 68 -2.60 16.22 7.95
CA ALA A 68 -2.24 15.30 6.86
C ALA A 68 -3.16 15.49 5.64
N LEU A 69 -2.61 15.33 4.45
CA LEU A 69 -3.37 15.22 3.20
C LEU A 69 -3.95 13.82 3.02
N GLY A 70 -3.20 12.82 3.45
CA GLY A 70 -3.59 11.42 3.46
C GLY A 70 -2.88 10.64 4.57
N VAL A 71 -3.45 9.48 4.92
CA VAL A 71 -2.83 8.49 5.81
C VAL A 71 -3.16 7.11 5.28
N THR A 72 -2.15 6.25 5.17
CA THR A 72 -2.33 4.87 4.72
C THR A 72 -1.81 3.86 5.72
N PHE A 73 -2.60 2.80 5.89
CA PHE A 73 -2.20 1.60 6.62
C PHE A 73 -2.11 0.42 5.65
N PRO A 74 -0.91 -0.12 5.40
CA PRO A 74 -0.80 -1.44 4.82
C PRO A 74 -1.19 -2.49 5.86
N ASN A 75 -2.06 -3.43 5.49
CA ASN A 75 -2.26 -4.62 6.29
C ASN A 75 -1.06 -5.56 6.14
N GLY A 76 -0.91 -6.51 7.07
CA GLY A 76 0.25 -7.40 7.10
C GLY A 76 -0.09 -8.88 7.08
N ARG A 77 0.78 -9.68 6.46
CA ARG A 77 0.84 -11.15 6.60
C ARG A 77 2.26 -11.60 6.93
N LYS A 78 2.37 -12.72 7.63
CA LYS A 78 3.63 -13.36 7.99
C LYS A 78 3.47 -14.87 7.98
N ASP A 79 4.59 -15.59 7.86
CA ASP A 79 4.64 -17.06 8.00
C ASP A 79 3.66 -17.80 7.06
N PHE A 80 3.45 -17.28 5.85
CA PHE A 80 2.57 -17.86 4.82
C PHE A 80 3.36 -18.77 3.85
N LEU A 81 2.65 -19.57 3.06
CA LEU A 81 3.24 -20.46 2.07
C LEU A 81 4.06 -19.64 1.05
N ASN A 82 5.29 -20.06 0.77
CA ASN A 82 6.25 -19.36 -0.11
C ASN A 82 6.76 -18.00 0.40
N ALA A 83 6.54 -17.65 1.68
CA ALA A 83 7.18 -16.48 2.26
C ALA A 83 8.72 -16.53 2.08
N PRO A 84 9.36 -15.51 1.50
CA PRO A 84 10.80 -15.55 1.18
C PRO A 84 11.67 -15.66 2.43
N GLU A 85 11.31 -14.90 3.46
CA GLU A 85 11.98 -14.88 4.76
C GLU A 85 11.02 -15.28 5.87
N PRO A 86 11.40 -16.23 6.74
CA PRO A 86 10.58 -16.64 7.88
C PRO A 86 10.44 -15.51 8.91
N ALA A 87 9.38 -15.55 9.71
CA ALA A 87 9.13 -14.59 10.79
C ALA A 87 9.15 -13.10 10.35
N THR A 88 8.92 -12.84 9.07
CA THR A 88 8.95 -11.51 8.47
C THR A 88 7.53 -11.08 8.09
N TRP A 89 7.18 -9.83 8.38
CA TRP A 89 5.92 -9.23 7.96
C TRP A 89 6.06 -8.64 6.56
N TYR A 90 5.10 -8.96 5.71
CA TYR A 90 4.96 -8.43 4.37
C TYR A 90 3.66 -7.65 4.30
N ALA A 91 3.63 -6.56 3.52
CA ALA A 91 2.39 -5.92 3.15
C ALA A 91 1.47 -6.97 2.50
N THR A 92 0.19 -6.98 2.88
CA THR A 92 -0.75 -8.03 2.46
C THR A 92 -0.82 -8.18 0.95
N ALA A 93 -0.82 -7.07 0.19
CA ALA A 93 -0.79 -7.09 -1.27
C ALA A 93 0.43 -7.87 -1.83
N LEU A 94 1.61 -7.66 -1.24
CA LEU A 94 2.83 -8.38 -1.60
C LEU A 94 2.76 -9.85 -1.17
N ALA A 95 2.23 -10.14 0.02
CA ALA A 95 2.07 -11.50 0.51
C ALA A 95 1.13 -12.33 -0.38
N ASN A 96 -0.02 -11.75 -0.78
CA ASN A 96 -0.97 -12.36 -1.71
C ASN A 96 -0.31 -12.64 -3.07
N SER A 97 0.44 -11.67 -3.60
CA SER A 97 1.19 -11.83 -4.86
C SER A 97 2.21 -12.98 -4.78
N ILE A 98 3.00 -13.06 -3.70
CA ILE A 98 3.99 -14.13 -3.52
C ILE A 98 3.34 -15.50 -3.34
N ALA A 99 2.25 -15.57 -2.56
CA ALA A 99 1.53 -16.82 -2.33
C ALA A 99 0.78 -17.29 -3.58
N GLY A 100 0.41 -16.36 -4.47
CA GLY A 100 -0.46 -16.62 -5.62
C GLY A 100 -1.93 -16.84 -5.25
N GLU A 101 -2.31 -16.51 -4.01
CA GLU A 101 -3.67 -16.66 -3.49
C GLU A 101 -4.04 -15.57 -2.48
N GLU A 102 -5.34 -15.46 -2.20
CA GLU A 102 -5.90 -14.54 -1.24
C GLU A 102 -5.69 -15.04 0.20
N LEU A 103 -4.86 -14.35 0.99
CA LEU A 103 -4.51 -14.75 2.36
C LEU A 103 -5.37 -14.06 3.44
N ASN A 104 -6.27 -13.15 3.06
CA ASN A 104 -7.06 -12.31 3.97
C ASN A 104 -8.54 -12.12 3.54
N PRO A 105 -9.31 -13.21 3.41
CA PRO A 105 -10.73 -13.10 3.05
C PRO A 105 -11.50 -12.21 4.05
N GLY A 106 -12.21 -11.21 3.52
CA GLY A 106 -13.01 -10.28 4.32
C GLY A 106 -12.25 -9.08 4.89
N GLU A 107 -10.94 -8.97 4.65
CA GLU A 107 -10.13 -7.78 4.97
C GLU A 107 -9.64 -7.12 3.67
N ASP A 108 -9.40 -5.81 3.71
CA ASP A 108 -8.68 -5.12 2.62
C ASP A 108 -7.18 -5.35 2.73
N ASP A 109 -6.43 -5.10 1.67
CA ASP A 109 -4.96 -5.16 1.70
C ASP A 109 -4.38 -3.82 2.16
N ILE A 110 -5.06 -2.74 1.77
CA ILE A 110 -4.66 -1.35 2.01
C ILE A 110 -5.86 -0.55 2.52
N ASN A 111 -5.69 0.18 3.62
CA ASN A 111 -6.66 1.17 4.08
C ASN A 111 -6.08 2.58 3.88
N VAL A 112 -6.72 3.38 3.01
CA VAL A 112 -6.35 4.76 2.70
C VAL A 112 -7.38 5.73 3.28
N TYR A 113 -6.90 6.76 3.95
CA TYR A 113 -7.70 7.89 4.43
C TYR A 113 -7.25 9.15 3.70
N LEU A 114 -8.17 9.82 3.01
CA LEU A 114 -7.88 11.08 2.30
C LEU A 114 -8.68 12.21 2.93
N ASN A 115 -8.01 13.35 3.10
CA ASN A 115 -8.58 14.47 3.83
C ASN A 115 -9.68 15.19 3.04
N SER A 116 -10.93 15.06 3.49
CA SER A 116 -12.09 15.66 2.82
C SER A 116 -12.15 17.19 2.90
N GLY A 117 -11.40 17.82 3.82
CA GLY A 117 -11.33 19.27 3.98
C GLY A 117 -10.28 19.96 3.10
N THR A 118 -9.54 19.21 2.28
CA THR A 118 -8.47 19.75 1.44
C THR A 118 -9.02 20.31 0.13
N ASN A 119 -8.37 21.38 -0.36
CA ASN A 119 -8.64 21.94 -1.68
C ASN A 119 -7.95 21.10 -2.76
N TRP A 120 -8.63 20.07 -3.24
CA TRP A 120 -8.09 19.10 -4.20
C TRP A 120 -8.20 19.56 -5.64
N TYR A 121 -7.14 19.33 -6.40
CA TYR A 121 -7.16 19.25 -7.84
C TYR A 121 -7.44 17.81 -8.26
N LEU A 122 -8.51 17.61 -9.03
CA LEU A 122 -9.02 16.28 -9.40
C LEU A 122 -8.76 15.93 -10.88
N GLY A 123 -8.04 16.80 -11.60
CA GLY A 123 -7.62 16.52 -12.97
C GLY A 123 -6.53 15.45 -13.01
N LEU A 124 -6.40 14.78 -14.17
CA LEU A 124 -5.48 13.67 -14.38
C LEU A 124 -4.20 14.08 -15.14
N ASP A 125 -4.07 15.35 -15.49
CA ASP A 125 -3.03 15.84 -16.40
C ASP A 125 -1.79 16.39 -15.66
N GLY A 126 -1.82 16.44 -14.33
CA GLY A 126 -0.78 17.01 -13.49
C GLY A 126 -0.65 18.54 -13.56
N ASN A 127 -1.59 19.25 -14.20
CA ASN A 127 -1.58 20.71 -14.31
C ASN A 127 -2.27 21.36 -13.09
N THR A 128 -1.78 21.04 -11.90
CA THR A 128 -2.33 21.50 -10.63
C THR A 128 -2.26 23.03 -10.49
N PRO A 129 -3.39 23.74 -10.35
CA PRO A 129 -3.38 25.17 -10.10
C PRO A 129 -2.75 25.52 -8.75
N ALA A 130 -2.18 26.72 -8.65
CA ALA A 130 -1.64 27.22 -7.38
C ALA A 130 -2.72 27.23 -6.29
N GLY A 131 -2.37 26.74 -5.09
CA GLY A 131 -3.28 26.66 -3.93
C GLY A 131 -4.17 25.42 -3.88
N GLN A 132 -3.97 24.46 -4.79
CA GLN A 132 -4.59 23.13 -4.73
C GLN A 132 -3.53 22.05 -4.53
N TYR A 133 -3.97 20.90 -4.01
CA TYR A 133 -3.16 19.69 -3.94
C TYR A 133 -3.60 18.69 -5.01
N ASP A 134 -2.65 18.11 -5.72
CA ASP A 134 -2.93 17.13 -6.77
C ASP A 134 -3.37 15.78 -6.19
N LEU A 135 -4.63 15.40 -6.42
CA LEU A 135 -5.15 14.17 -5.83
C LEU A 135 -4.51 12.92 -6.42
N VAL A 136 -4.19 12.90 -7.72
CA VAL A 136 -3.53 11.74 -8.35
C VAL A 136 -2.18 11.49 -7.70
N SER A 137 -1.37 12.54 -7.53
CA SER A 137 -0.03 12.44 -6.92
C SER A 137 -0.10 11.98 -5.47
N ILE A 138 -1.03 12.50 -4.68
CA ILE A 138 -1.20 12.07 -3.28
C ILE A 138 -1.76 10.63 -3.22
N ALA A 139 -2.77 10.28 -4.02
CA ALA A 139 -3.28 8.92 -4.07
C ALA A 139 -2.20 7.91 -4.50
N LEU A 140 -1.34 8.28 -5.46
CA LEU A 140 -0.21 7.46 -5.89
C LEU A 140 0.78 7.22 -4.73
N HIS A 141 1.08 8.27 -3.97
CA HIS A 141 1.92 8.22 -2.78
C HIS A 141 1.32 7.30 -1.70
N GLU A 142 0.06 7.52 -1.35
CA GLU A 142 -0.67 6.73 -0.35
C GLU A 142 -0.75 5.25 -0.73
N LEU A 143 -1.09 4.93 -1.98
CA LEU A 143 -1.05 3.56 -2.48
C LEU A 143 0.36 2.96 -2.38
N GLY A 144 1.41 3.74 -2.61
CA GLY A 144 2.80 3.33 -2.38
C GLY A 144 3.05 2.88 -0.93
N HIS A 145 2.57 3.64 0.06
CA HIS A 145 2.62 3.21 1.47
C HIS A 145 1.90 1.88 1.69
N GLY A 146 0.72 1.72 1.10
CA GLY A 146 -0.06 0.48 1.14
C GLY A 146 0.65 -0.73 0.52
N LEU A 147 1.47 -0.51 -0.51
CA LEU A 147 2.27 -1.54 -1.17
C LEU A 147 3.55 -1.91 -0.40
N GLY A 148 3.81 -1.26 0.74
CA GLY A 148 4.93 -1.58 1.64
C GLY A 148 6.07 -0.55 1.64
N PHE A 149 5.95 0.56 0.89
CA PHE A 149 6.91 1.66 0.94
C PHE A 149 6.63 2.57 2.15
N VAL A 150 6.77 2.05 3.37
CA VAL A 150 6.42 2.78 4.61
C VAL A 150 7.60 3.51 5.24
N GLY A 151 7.38 4.78 5.63
CA GLY A 151 8.26 5.53 6.52
C GLY A 151 7.78 5.43 7.97
N LEU A 152 8.57 4.86 8.86
CA LEU A 152 8.19 4.67 10.27
C LEU A 152 8.76 5.74 11.21
N ALA A 153 8.91 6.97 10.71
CA ALA A 153 9.41 8.09 11.50
C ALA A 153 8.27 8.82 12.19
N LYS A 154 8.44 9.15 13.48
CA LYS A 154 7.51 10.04 14.21
C LYS A 154 8.26 11.02 15.08
N LYS A 155 7.60 12.14 15.40
CA LYS A 155 8.12 13.18 16.28
C LYS A 155 7.13 13.48 17.40
N VAL A 156 7.58 13.44 18.65
CA VAL A 156 6.82 13.84 19.83
C VAL A 156 7.62 14.94 20.56
N GLY A 157 7.08 16.17 20.59
CA GLY A 157 7.83 17.31 21.12
C GLY A 157 9.12 17.53 20.31
N ASN A 158 10.29 17.43 20.96
CA ASN A 158 11.60 17.52 20.32
C ASN A 158 12.25 16.15 20.04
N GLU A 159 11.55 15.05 20.33
CA GLU A 159 12.08 13.70 20.13
C GLU A 159 11.58 13.13 18.81
N GLY A 160 12.51 12.68 17.97
CA GLY A 160 12.21 11.84 16.81
C GLY A 160 12.42 10.37 17.16
N SER A 161 11.57 9.48 16.65
CA SER A 161 11.77 8.04 16.75
C SER A 161 11.50 7.36 15.40
N LEU A 162 12.25 6.31 15.10
CA LEU A 162 12.09 5.47 13.93
C LEU A 162 11.60 4.08 14.35
N GLY A 163 10.72 3.47 13.54
CA GLY A 163 10.39 2.05 13.61
C GLY A 163 9.23 1.66 14.54
N LEU A 164 8.69 2.56 15.37
CA LEU A 164 7.55 2.23 16.24
C LEU A 164 6.46 3.31 16.20
N LEU A 165 5.44 3.05 15.39
CA LEU A 165 4.16 3.74 15.43
C LEU A 165 3.16 2.89 16.24
N LEU A 166 2.42 3.52 17.13
CA LEU A 166 1.36 2.87 17.92
C LEU A 166 0.00 3.18 17.31
N ALA A 167 -0.98 2.29 17.47
CA ALA A 167 -2.37 2.56 17.06
C ALA A 167 -2.91 3.87 17.69
N SER A 168 -2.47 4.22 18.90
CA SER A 168 -2.81 5.47 19.56
C SER A 168 -2.26 6.72 18.85
N ASP A 169 -1.18 6.58 18.06
CA ASP A 169 -0.58 7.71 17.33
C ASP A 169 -1.49 8.17 16.18
N PHE A 170 -2.47 7.34 15.78
CA PHE A 170 -3.39 7.60 14.68
C PHE A 170 -4.86 7.63 15.07
N ALA A 171 -5.18 7.49 16.37
CA ALA A 171 -6.58 7.52 16.82
C ALA A 171 -7.25 8.85 16.41
N PRO A 172 -8.50 8.82 15.90
CA PRO A 172 -9.44 7.70 15.88
C PRO A 172 -9.39 6.83 14.60
N LEU A 173 -8.38 6.97 13.74
CA LEU A 173 -8.24 6.11 12.56
C LEU A 173 -8.01 4.66 12.99
N ILE A 174 -8.60 3.75 12.24
CA ILE A 174 -8.50 2.31 12.46
C ILE A 174 -7.98 1.64 11.20
N THR A 175 -7.36 0.49 11.34
CA THR A 175 -7.04 -0.39 10.21
C THR A 175 -7.96 -1.60 10.27
N THR A 176 -8.24 -2.19 9.11
CA THR A 176 -8.93 -3.49 9.05
C THR A 176 -8.05 -4.62 9.59
N PHE A 177 -6.73 -4.42 9.70
CA PHE A 177 -5.80 -5.37 10.30
C PHE A 177 -5.95 -5.46 11.82
N PRO A 178 -6.34 -6.63 12.38
CA PRO A 178 -6.56 -6.77 13.83
C PRO A 178 -5.28 -6.70 14.68
N GLY A 179 -4.09 -6.82 14.06
CA GLY A 179 -2.82 -7.08 14.73
C GLY A 179 -2.02 -5.86 15.21
N LEU A 180 -2.40 -4.63 14.84
CA LEU A 180 -1.61 -3.42 15.11
C LEU A 180 -1.45 -3.11 16.63
N VAL A 181 -2.23 -3.75 17.50
CA VAL A 181 -2.24 -3.48 18.95
C VAL A 181 -1.15 -4.24 19.74
N ARG A 182 -0.40 -5.18 19.14
CA ARG A 182 0.42 -6.12 19.97
C ARG A 182 1.80 -6.55 19.48
N THR A 183 2.48 -5.80 18.62
CA THR A 183 3.86 -6.14 18.21
C THR A 183 4.87 -5.13 18.76
N ARG A 184 5.45 -5.44 19.93
CA ARG A 184 6.74 -4.83 20.31
C ARG A 184 7.82 -5.42 19.40
N CYS A 185 8.45 -4.59 18.59
CA CYS A 185 9.74 -4.92 18.01
C CYS A 185 10.81 -4.87 19.14
N PRO A 186 11.69 -5.87 19.31
CA PRO A 186 12.75 -5.80 20.32
C PRO A 186 13.72 -4.65 20.00
N ALA A 187 14.01 -3.82 21.01
CA ALA A 187 14.66 -2.50 20.92
C ALA A 187 16.18 -2.52 20.60
N SER A 188 16.67 -3.45 19.78
CA SER A 188 18.13 -3.69 19.67
C SER A 188 18.86 -2.91 18.59
N SER A 189 18.17 -2.09 17.77
CA SER A 189 18.80 -1.43 16.61
C SER A 189 18.38 0.04 16.49
N ILE A 190 18.66 0.84 17.52
CA ILE A 190 18.50 2.31 17.47
C ILE A 190 19.87 2.92 17.19
N VAL A 191 20.06 3.44 15.98
CA VAL A 191 21.17 4.34 15.65
C VAL A 191 20.61 5.76 15.64
N SER A 192 20.99 6.56 16.63
CA SER A 192 20.63 7.98 16.71
C SER A 192 21.48 8.79 15.72
N LEU A 193 20.83 9.42 14.74
CA LEU A 193 21.44 10.48 13.94
C LEU A 193 20.45 11.66 13.79
N PRO A 194 20.92 12.91 13.85
CA PRO A 194 20.07 14.09 13.75
C PRO A 194 19.84 14.42 12.27
N ILE A 195 18.63 14.24 11.75
CA ILE A 195 18.24 14.68 10.38
C ILE A 195 16.81 15.25 10.41
N PRO A 196 16.50 16.31 9.63
CA PRO A 196 15.28 17.12 9.78
C PRO A 196 14.02 16.44 9.24
N LEU A 197 12.89 16.96 9.71
CA LEU A 197 11.51 16.51 9.52
C LEU A 197 11.13 16.04 8.10
N ALA A 198 10.40 14.93 8.05
CA ALA A 198 9.42 14.66 7.01
C ALA A 198 8.11 14.16 7.67
N VAL A 199 7.11 15.03 7.69
CA VAL A 199 5.69 14.70 7.87
C VAL A 199 5.03 15.30 6.62
N SER A 200 4.32 14.50 5.82
CA SER A 200 3.63 14.95 4.61
C SER A 200 2.15 15.20 4.90
#